data_AF-A0A9C9N2Q3-F1
#
_entry.id   AF-A0A9C9N2Q3-F1
#
_cell.length_a   1.000
_cell.length_b   1.000
_cell.length_c   1.000
_cell.angle_alpha   90.00
_cell.angle_beta   90.00
_cell.angle_gamma   90.00
#
_symmetry.space_group_name_H-M   'P 1'
#
loop_
_entity.id
_entity.type
_entity.pdbx_description
1 polymer ?
#
loop_
_entity_poly.entity_id
_entity_poly.type
_entity_poly.pdbx_seq_one_letter_code
_entity_poly.pdbx_strand_id
1 'polypeptide(L)'
;MSEFPDQALLKQRHQLREMAQGFRPARILLTCVELGIFKVLKDGPANAGQAAAIDADLRGTELLLNAAAALGLLDKSADRFS
;
A
#
# COMPACT_ATOMS: atom_id res chain seq x y z
N MET A 1 -30.94 -28.39 -13.96
CA MET A 1 -29.48 -28.26 -13.76
C MET A 1 -29.07 -26.89 -14.27
N SER A 2 -28.77 -25.97 -13.36
CA SER A 2 -28.43 -24.56 -13.65
C SER A 2 -26.91 -24.45 -13.71
N GLU A 3 -26.33 -24.23 -14.90
CA GLU A 3 -24.88 -24.32 -15.11
C GLU A 3 -24.14 -23.00 -15.36
N PHE A 4 -24.81 -21.84 -15.40
CA PHE A 4 -24.15 -20.58 -15.83
C PHE A 4 -24.45 -19.23 -15.10
N PRO A 5 -25.11 -19.11 -13.91
CA PRO A 5 -25.24 -17.82 -13.22
C PRO A 5 -23.98 -17.35 -12.46
N ASP A 6 -23.22 -18.29 -11.89
CA ASP A 6 -22.21 -17.97 -10.86
C ASP A 6 -20.97 -17.27 -11.41
N GLN A 7 -20.49 -17.66 -12.59
CA GLN A 7 -19.29 -17.06 -13.17
C GLN A 7 -19.49 -15.60 -13.59
N ALA A 8 -20.66 -15.27 -14.15
CA ALA A 8 -20.98 -13.90 -14.56
C ALA A 8 -21.07 -12.97 -13.34
N LEU A 9 -21.72 -13.43 -12.26
CA LEU A 9 -21.81 -12.68 -11.01
C LEU A 9 -20.43 -12.49 -10.36
N LEU A 10 -19.59 -13.54 -10.33
CA LEU A 10 -18.22 -13.45 -9.83
C LEU A 10 -17.40 -12.42 -10.61
N LYS A 11 -17.52 -12.41 -11.95
CA LYS A 11 -16.84 -11.44 -12.81
C LYS A 11 -17.30 -10.01 -12.53
N GLN A 12 -18.61 -9.78 -12.41
CA GLN A 12 -19.13 -8.45 -12.11
C GLN A 12 -18.68 -7.94 -10.74
N ARG A 13 -18.64 -8.82 -9.72
CA ARG A 13 -18.11 -8.48 -8.39
C ARG A 13 -16.63 -8.13 -8.42
N HIS A 14 -15.84 -8.84 -9.23
CA HIS A 14 -14.43 -8.53 -9.44
C HIS A 14 -14.25 -7.14 -10.05
N GLN A 15 -14.98 -6.84 -11.13
CA GLN A 15 -14.92 -5.53 -11.80
C GLN A 15 -15.28 -4.37 -10.88
N LEU A 16 -16.35 -4.52 -10.09
CA LEU A 16 -16.74 -3.50 -9.11
C LEU A 16 -15.66 -3.30 -8.03
N ARG A 17 -15.02 -4.38 -7.58
CA ARG A 17 -13.93 -4.30 -6.61
C ARG A 17 -12.71 -3.60 -7.20
N GLU A 18 -12.34 -3.90 -8.44
CA GLU A 18 -11.24 -3.24 -9.14
C GLU A 18 -11.53 -1.74 -9.32
N MET A 19 -12.72 -1.38 -9.79
CA MET A 19 -13.12 0.03 -9.92
C MET A 19 -13.09 0.76 -8.57
N ALA A 20 -13.62 0.15 -7.52
CA ALA A 20 -13.64 0.76 -6.19
C ALA A 20 -12.25 0.86 -5.54
N GLN A 21 -11.29 0.03 -5.95
CA GLN A 21 -9.95 -0.04 -5.35
C GLN A 21 -8.84 0.51 -6.26
N GLY A 22 -9.16 0.86 -7.51
CA GLY A 22 -8.19 1.28 -8.53
C GLY A 22 -7.43 2.56 -8.19
N PHE A 23 -7.99 3.43 -7.34
CA PHE A 23 -7.31 4.64 -6.87
C PHE A 23 -6.22 4.36 -5.82
N ARG A 24 -6.24 3.20 -5.17
CA ARG A 24 -5.40 2.92 -3.99
C ARG A 24 -3.90 2.96 -4.29
N PRO A 25 -3.38 2.36 -5.38
CA PRO A 25 -1.95 2.41 -5.67
C PRO A 25 -1.43 3.85 -5.81
N ALA A 26 -2.16 4.70 -6.54
CA ALA A 26 -1.84 6.11 -6.69
C ALA A 26 -1.87 6.84 -5.34
N ARG A 27 -2.87 6.56 -4.50
CA ARG A 27 -2.98 7.19 -3.18
C ARG A 27 -1.86 6.76 -2.23
N ILE A 28 -1.40 5.51 -2.29
CA ILE A 28 -0.24 5.02 -1.52
C ILE A 28 1.02 5.78 -1.94
N LEU A 29 1.31 5.85 -3.25
CA LEU A 29 2.46 6.58 -3.76
C LEU A 29 2.44 8.06 -3.32
N LEU A 30 1.30 8.74 -3.51
CA LEU A 30 1.15 10.14 -3.12
C LEU A 30 1.34 10.34 -1.62
N THR A 31 0.82 9.44 -0.78
CA THR A 31 1.00 9.54 0.68
C THR A 31 2.46 9.33 1.08
N CYS A 32 3.20 8.41 0.43
CA CYS A 32 4.64 8.28 0.65
C CYS A 32 5.40 9.57 0.31
N VAL A 33 5.00 10.29 -0.75
CA VAL A 33 5.58 11.58 -1.11
C VAL A 33 5.21 12.67 -0.10
N GLU A 34 3.94 12.80 0.26
CA GLU A 34 3.43 13.81 1.20
C GLU A 34 4.04 13.67 2.60
N LEU A 35 4.23 12.43 3.07
CA LEU A 35 4.89 12.17 4.36
C LEU A 35 6.42 12.17 4.26
N GLY A 36 6.99 12.34 3.07
CA GLY A 36 8.43 12.39 2.88
C GLY A 36 9.16 11.06 3.12
N ILE A 37 8.47 9.92 2.96
CA ILE A 37 9.02 8.58 3.22
C ILE A 37 10.31 8.36 2.43
N PHE A 38 10.32 8.67 1.13
CA PHE A 38 11.50 8.50 0.28
C PHE A 38 12.68 9.37 0.74
N LYS A 39 12.41 10.53 1.36
CA LYS A 39 13.46 11.38 1.92
C LYS A 39 14.08 10.73 3.15
N VAL A 40 13.27 10.12 4.02
CA VAL A 40 13.76 9.40 5.20
C VAL A 40 14.64 8.21 4.78
N LEU A 41 14.20 7.45 3.78
CA LEU A 41 14.90 6.24 3.33
C LEU A 41 16.15 6.52 2.48
N LYS A 42 16.32 7.76 2.00
CA LYS A 42 17.51 8.18 1.22
C LYS A 42 18.82 7.91 1.96
N ASP A 43 18.82 8.07 3.28
CA ASP A 43 20.02 7.92 4.11
C ASP A 43 20.23 6.47 4.58
N GLY A 44 19.34 5.56 4.20
CA GLY A 44 19.42 4.12 4.46
C GLY A 44 18.09 3.53 4.93
N PRO A 45 18.04 2.20 5.15
CA PRO A 45 16.80 1.55 5.54
C PRO A 45 16.25 2.09 6.87
N ALA A 46 14.94 2.09 7.07
CA ALA A 46 14.32 2.56 8.30
C ALA A 46 13.15 1.66 8.72
N ASN A 47 12.92 1.52 10.02
CA ASN A 47 11.69 0.90 10.50
C ASN A 47 10.54 1.93 10.53
N ALA A 48 9.31 1.47 10.80
CA ALA A 48 8.14 2.34 10.81
C ALA A 48 8.24 3.51 11.81
N GLY A 49 8.90 3.32 12.95
CA GLY A 49 9.09 4.37 13.94
C GLY A 49 10.07 5.46 13.49
N GLN A 50 11.10 5.07 12.75
CA GLN A 50 12.06 6.01 12.15
C GLN A 50 11.47 6.73 10.93
N ALA A 51 10.58 6.06 10.19
CA ALA A 51 9.88 6.62 9.04
C ALA A 51 8.66 7.48 9.41
N ALA A 52 8.16 7.37 10.64
CA ALA A 52 7.06 8.18 11.12
C ALA A 52 7.52 9.64 11.29
N ALA A 53 6.81 10.55 10.64
CA ALA A 53 6.94 11.98 10.92
C ALA A 53 6.41 12.30 12.33
N ILE A 54 6.76 13.48 12.86
CA ILE A 54 6.45 13.92 14.24
C ILE A 54 4.98 13.72 14.64
N ASP A 55 4.04 13.82 13.69
CA ASP A 55 2.60 13.67 13.93
C ASP A 55 1.95 12.49 13.17
N ALA A 56 2.76 11.61 12.58
CA ALA A 56 2.23 10.44 11.89
C ALA A 56 1.98 9.28 12.88
N ASP A 57 0.79 8.68 12.82
CA ASP A 57 0.51 7.46 13.59
C ASP A 57 1.46 6.33 13.17
N LEU A 58 2.09 5.69 14.15
CA LEU A 58 3.08 4.63 13.94
C LEU A 58 2.47 3.47 13.14
N ARG A 59 1.28 3.03 13.54
CA ARG A 59 0.59 1.90 12.91
C ARG A 59 0.17 2.24 11.47
N GLY A 60 -0.34 3.44 11.25
CA GLY A 60 -0.66 3.96 9.92
C GLY A 60 0.57 4.02 9.01
N THR A 61 1.69 4.47 9.55
CA THR A 61 2.98 4.50 8.83
C THR A 61 3.44 3.09 8.47
N GLU A 62 3.37 2.13 9.40
CA GLU A 62 3.71 0.74 9.10
C GLU A 62 2.81 0.13 8.01
N LEU A 63 1.51 0.41 8.05
CA LEU A 63 0.58 -0.04 7.01
C LEU A 63 0.92 0.57 5.64
N LEU A 64 1.26 1.85 5.60
CA LEU A 64 1.67 2.53 4.39
C LEU A 64 2.95 1.91 3.80
N LEU A 65 3.97 1.69 4.63
CA LEU A 65 5.25 1.12 4.20
C LEU A 65 5.09 -0.32 3.67
N ASN A 66 4.28 -1.14 4.34
CA ASN A 66 3.95 -2.47 3.85
C ASN A 66 3.17 -2.43 2.52
N ALA A 67 2.23 -1.50 2.37
CA ALA A 67 1.49 -1.33 1.14
C ALA A 67 2.40 -0.86 -0.01
N ALA A 68 3.32 0.06 0.26
CA ALA A 68 4.32 0.52 -0.70
C ALA A 68 5.27 -0.63 -1.11
N ALA A 69 5.70 -1.46 -0.16
CA ALA A 69 6.50 -2.64 -0.46
C ALA A 69 5.74 -3.67 -1.32
N ALA A 70 4.45 -3.91 -1.01
CA ALA A 70 3.61 -4.80 -1.81
C ALA A 70 3.37 -4.30 -3.24
N LEU A 71 3.48 -2.99 -3.47
CA LEU A 71 3.43 -2.36 -4.80
C LEU A 71 4.80 -2.31 -5.50
N GLY A 72 5.88 -2.75 -4.84
CA GLY A 72 7.25 -2.67 -5.37
C GLY A 72 7.84 -1.26 -5.36
N LEU A 73 7.28 -0.35 -4.55
CA LEU A 73 7.82 1.00 -4.39
C LEU A 73 8.96 1.05 -3.36
N LEU A 74 9.02 0.07 -2.46
CA LEU A 74 10.02 -0.10 -1.41
C LEU A 74 10.41 -1.58 -1.33
N ASP A 75 11.62 -1.84 -0.85
CA ASP A 75 12.01 -3.17 -0.39
C ASP A 75 11.75 -3.30 1.11
N LYS A 76 11.34 -4.50 1.56
CA LYS A 76 11.18 -4.82 2.97
C LYS A 76 12.11 -5.96 3.36
N SER A 77 12.91 -5.74 4.40
CA SER A 77 13.75 -6.75 5.04
C SER A 77 13.50 -6.75 6.54
N ALA A 78 12.89 -7.84 7.04
CA ALA A 78 12.38 -7.95 8.40
C ALA A 78 11.44 -6.76 8.77
N ASP A 79 11.85 -5.90 9.68
CA ASP A 79 11.11 -4.73 10.16
C ASP A 79 11.56 -3.41 9.51
N ARG A 80 12.50 -3.47 8.54
CA ARG A 80 13.06 -2.30 7.87
C ARG A 80 12.64 -2.22 6.41
N PHE A 81 12.53 -0.99 5.94
CA PHE A 81 12.15 -0.62 4.58
C PHE A 81 13.28 0.18 3.94
N SER A 82 13.50 0.03 2.63
CA SER A 82 14.47 0.80 1.85
C SER A 82 13.91 1.19 0.49
#